data_AF-A0A2P8HWF6-F1
#
_entry.id   AF-A0A2P8HWF6-F1
#
_cell.length_a   1.000
_cell.length_b   1.000
_cell.length_c   1.000
_cell.angle_alpha   90.00
_cell.angle_beta   90.00
_cell.angle_gamma   90.00
#
_symmetry.space_group_name_H-M   'P 1'
#
loop_
_entity.id
_entity.type
_entity.pdbx_description
1 polymer ?
#
loop_
_entity_poly.entity_id
_entity_poly.type
_entity_poly.pdbx_seq_one_letter_code
_entity_poly.pdbx_strand_id
1 'polypeptide(L)'
;MNQGRRMHPAAMLILFLSRIRELLLPLVIVFFFTGGFNNYALWIFGAFFVFILVTSVWQWFVYRYDAREQELEVQQGYFIKKHRYIRRERIQSFDRTAGVLQRMFGLVKVKVETAGGGQAPEVEIVALQKDEAERIRRLLLKEGINSGDEENLEEENLQARTDEELPSFRWHLPVGWLMLMAATSSSIGIVFSALLALLSQVEQLIPMAWRETLFDQAIGVIITSSILFLAGIAVFVFLAAWIISIAMTAVKYGRFSAEKRADEILLQRGLLERRQLTLKEHRITAVRIVQNPVRQLFGFCTVYVESAGGGSEDEQQSTVLLPMAKRATVVAHLERLLPQFQFEHEQTALPQRALPRFLIRMTVLPLLILGLLAYFTPASFWLLGLSGLFALLGWRQFKDSGSASTNHYVFLQRRVLQLSLVIIPRHKVQDATASQSLLQRQMKLNTYTVSVQNTTSGRAFSVRDLDEGEASHLLAWYSYHNRLQHDNDLYLH
;
A
#
# COMPACT_ATOMS: atom_id res chain seq x y z
N MET A 1 19.81 -28.27 25.29
CA MET A 1 19.62 -26.96 24.61
C MET A 1 19.64 -27.21 23.12
N ASN A 2 18.47 -27.31 22.49
CA ASN A 2 18.40 -27.61 21.06
C ASN A 2 19.00 -26.44 20.28
N GLN A 3 20.02 -26.72 19.47
CA GLN A 3 20.71 -25.71 18.68
C GLN A 3 19.79 -25.30 17.52
N GLY A 4 19.16 -24.12 17.60
CA GLY A 4 18.29 -23.61 16.53
C GLY A 4 18.94 -23.69 15.15
N ARG A 5 18.10 -23.84 14.10
CA ARG A 5 18.53 -24.01 12.70
C ARG A 5 19.14 -22.71 12.18
N ARG A 6 20.09 -22.82 11.26
CA ARG A 6 20.68 -21.67 10.54
C ARG A 6 19.92 -21.39 9.25
N MET A 7 20.07 -20.16 8.75
CA MET A 7 19.66 -19.83 7.38
C MET A 7 20.46 -20.65 6.36
N HIS A 8 19.95 -20.76 5.13
CA HIS A 8 20.70 -21.39 4.06
C HIS A 8 22.04 -20.66 3.81
N PRO A 9 23.17 -21.35 3.52
CA PRO A 9 24.49 -20.71 3.33
C PRO A 9 24.52 -19.60 2.28
N ALA A 10 23.70 -19.71 1.23
CA ALA A 10 23.53 -18.67 0.22
C ALA A 10 23.07 -17.31 0.80
N ALA A 11 22.55 -17.27 2.03
CA ALA A 11 22.27 -16.03 2.75
C ALA A 11 23.49 -15.12 2.82
N MET A 12 24.72 -15.65 2.94
CA MET A 12 25.94 -14.84 3.00
C MET A 12 26.06 -13.96 1.75
N LEU A 13 25.90 -14.57 0.57
CA LEU A 13 25.97 -13.88 -0.72
C LEU A 13 24.76 -12.97 -0.95
N ILE A 14 23.56 -13.40 -0.55
CA ILE A 14 22.33 -12.60 -0.71
C ILE A 14 22.39 -11.34 0.16
N LEU A 15 22.79 -11.47 1.43
CA LEU A 15 22.97 -10.34 2.36
C LEU A 15 24.02 -9.38 1.82
N PHE A 16 25.15 -9.91 1.37
CA PHE A 16 26.25 -9.14 0.81
C PHE A 16 25.82 -8.32 -0.41
N LEU A 17 25.22 -8.95 -1.42
CA LEU A 17 24.77 -8.26 -2.63
C LEU A 17 23.64 -7.26 -2.36
N SER A 18 22.76 -7.56 -1.41
CA SER A 18 21.66 -6.64 -1.04
C SER A 18 22.22 -5.35 -0.42
N ARG A 19 23.19 -5.46 0.50
CA ARG A 19 23.85 -4.30 1.11
C ARG A 19 24.71 -3.51 0.13
N ILE A 20 25.37 -4.18 -0.82
CA ILE A 20 26.08 -3.49 -1.90
C ILE A 20 25.11 -2.66 -2.75
N ARG A 21 23.94 -3.22 -3.09
CA ARG A 21 22.92 -2.50 -3.85
C ARG A 21 22.45 -1.25 -3.11
N GLU A 22 22.29 -1.31 -1.78
CA GLU A 22 21.93 -0.15 -0.95
C GLU A 22 23.03 0.93 -0.96
N LEU A 23 24.30 0.54 -1.10
CA LEU A 23 25.43 1.46 -1.19
C LEU A 23 25.60 2.12 -2.57
N LEU A 24 25.04 1.53 -3.63
CA LEU A 24 25.24 2.02 -5.00
C LEU A 24 24.80 3.48 -5.14
N LEU A 25 23.65 3.86 -4.58
CA LEU A 25 23.15 5.22 -4.70
C LEU A 25 24.05 6.24 -3.97
N PRO A 26 24.40 6.07 -2.67
CA PRO A 26 25.41 6.91 -2.02
C PRO A 26 26.74 6.95 -2.75
N LEU A 27 27.21 5.82 -3.28
CA LEU A 27 28.48 5.74 -4.01
C LEU A 27 28.45 6.56 -5.31
N VAL A 28 27.36 6.47 -6.06
CA VAL A 28 27.11 7.28 -7.26
C VAL A 28 27.03 8.76 -6.90
N ILE A 29 26.34 9.12 -5.81
CA ILE A 29 26.26 10.51 -5.32
C ILE A 29 27.67 11.02 -4.97
N VAL A 30 28.43 10.30 -4.14
CA VAL A 30 29.79 10.71 -3.76
C VAL A 30 30.66 10.87 -4.99
N PHE A 31 30.63 9.92 -5.93
CA PHE A 31 31.38 9.99 -7.17
C PHE A 31 31.12 11.28 -7.96
N PHE A 32 29.85 11.70 -8.05
CA PHE A 32 29.47 12.93 -8.74
C PHE A 32 29.79 14.20 -7.96
N PHE A 33 29.65 14.19 -6.64
CA PHE A 33 30.02 15.33 -5.80
C PHE A 33 31.53 15.57 -5.74
N THR A 34 32.35 14.51 -5.80
CA THR A 34 33.82 14.62 -5.69
C THR A 34 34.54 14.68 -7.04
N GLY A 35 33.81 14.59 -8.17
CA GLY A 35 34.41 14.64 -9.51
C GLY A 35 35.26 13.41 -9.85
N GLY A 36 35.00 12.27 -9.22
CA GLY A 36 35.76 11.02 -9.38
C GLY A 36 36.19 10.38 -8.06
N PHE A 37 36.73 9.16 -8.16
CA PHE A 37 37.34 8.47 -7.03
C PHE A 37 38.83 8.77 -6.97
N ASN A 38 39.27 9.48 -5.93
CA ASN A 38 40.70 9.55 -5.61
C ASN A 38 41.18 8.21 -5.00
N ASN A 39 42.50 8.01 -4.90
CA ASN A 39 43.06 6.77 -4.35
C ASN A 39 42.51 6.47 -2.94
N TYR A 40 42.31 7.49 -2.10
CA TYR A 40 41.73 7.32 -0.76
C TYR A 40 40.29 6.79 -0.81
N ALA A 41 39.46 7.30 -1.71
CA ALA A 41 38.10 6.82 -1.90
C ALA A 41 38.09 5.34 -2.31
N LEU A 42 38.98 4.92 -3.21
CA LEU A 42 39.10 3.50 -3.60
C LEU A 42 39.46 2.61 -2.40
N TRP A 43 40.40 3.03 -1.55
CA TRP A 43 40.74 2.30 -0.33
C TRP A 43 39.58 2.24 0.67
N ILE A 44 38.86 3.36 0.86
CA ILE A 44 37.68 3.43 1.73
C ILE A 44 36.59 2.49 1.22
N PHE A 45 36.29 2.52 -0.08
CA PHE A 45 35.29 1.62 -0.67
C PHE A 45 35.73 0.16 -0.62
N GLY A 46 37.01 -0.14 -0.85
CA GLY A 46 37.57 -1.47 -0.68
C GLY A 46 37.43 -1.98 0.76
N ALA A 47 37.79 -1.16 1.76
CA ALA A 47 37.61 -1.49 3.16
C ALA A 47 36.14 -1.70 3.53
N PHE A 48 35.24 -0.85 3.03
CA PHE A 48 33.81 -0.97 3.25
C PHE A 48 33.22 -2.23 2.61
N PHE A 49 33.66 -2.58 1.41
CA PHE A 49 33.27 -3.81 0.72
C PHE A 49 33.66 -5.06 1.52
N VAL A 50 34.91 -5.12 2.01
CA VAL A 50 35.38 -6.19 2.90
C VAL A 50 34.57 -6.22 4.19
N PHE A 51 34.30 -5.05 4.79
CA PHE A 51 33.48 -4.94 5.99
C PHE A 51 32.06 -5.50 5.77
N ILE A 52 31.39 -5.17 4.65
CA ILE A 52 30.08 -5.75 4.29
C ILE A 52 30.18 -7.27 4.16
N LEU A 53 31.23 -7.78 3.51
CA LEU A 53 31.44 -9.22 3.34
C LEU A 53 31.56 -9.93 4.69
N VAL A 54 32.47 -9.46 5.55
CA VAL A 54 32.71 -10.04 6.88
C VAL A 54 31.44 -9.99 7.72
N THR A 55 30.74 -8.86 7.75
CA THR A 55 29.50 -8.73 8.52
C THR A 55 28.35 -9.57 7.94
N SER A 56 28.29 -9.81 6.63
CA SER A 56 27.27 -10.69 6.01
C SER A 56 27.50 -12.15 6.36
N VAL A 57 28.77 -12.60 6.35
CA VAL A 57 29.17 -13.94 6.80
C VAL A 57 28.91 -14.11 8.29
N TRP A 58 29.29 -13.11 9.10
CA TRP A 58 29.06 -13.13 10.55
C TRP A 58 27.57 -13.19 10.90
N GLN A 59 26.72 -12.39 10.23
CA GLN A 59 25.28 -12.44 10.45
C GLN A 59 24.73 -13.84 10.17
N TRP A 60 25.13 -14.49 9.07
CA TRP A 60 24.71 -15.85 8.77
C TRP A 60 25.13 -16.85 9.85
N PHE A 61 26.34 -16.71 10.40
CA PHE A 61 26.86 -17.63 11.42
C PHE A 61 26.11 -17.53 12.75
N VAL A 62 25.75 -16.31 13.17
CA VAL A 62 25.10 -16.04 14.46
C VAL A 62 23.58 -16.18 14.39
N TYR A 63 22.95 -15.91 13.24
CA TYR A 63 21.50 -15.97 13.09
C TYR A 63 20.99 -17.41 13.18
N ARG A 64 20.10 -17.66 14.15
CA ARG A 64 19.43 -18.96 14.32
C ARG A 64 17.94 -18.76 14.49
N TYR A 65 17.15 -19.72 14.03
CA TYR A 65 15.71 -19.75 14.21
C TYR A 65 15.24 -21.15 14.59
N ASP A 66 14.15 -21.24 15.33
CA ASP A 66 13.42 -22.47 15.61
C ASP A 66 11.93 -22.19 15.53
N ALA A 67 11.18 -23.05 14.84
CA ALA A 67 9.75 -22.87 14.62
C ALA A 67 9.00 -24.05 15.19
N ARG A 68 8.21 -23.78 16.24
CA ARG A 68 7.36 -24.73 16.96
C ARG A 68 5.90 -24.42 16.68
N GLU A 69 4.99 -25.26 17.19
CA GLU A 69 3.55 -25.12 16.93
C GLU A 69 2.95 -23.82 17.49
N GLN A 70 3.48 -23.31 18.60
CA GLN A 70 2.92 -22.12 19.27
C GLN A 70 3.80 -20.87 19.15
N GLU A 71 5.06 -21.01 18.74
CA GLU A 71 6.01 -19.90 18.70
C GLU A 71 7.12 -20.04 17.65
N LEU A 72 7.59 -18.89 17.18
CA LEU A 72 8.81 -18.73 16.39
C LEU A 72 9.88 -18.09 17.27
N GLU A 73 10.95 -18.84 17.54
CA GLU A 73 12.14 -18.35 18.23
C GLU A 73 13.16 -17.86 17.22
N VAL A 74 13.71 -16.66 17.43
CA VAL A 74 14.79 -16.10 16.61
C VAL A 74 15.89 -15.53 17.48
N GLN A 75 17.12 -15.91 17.16
CA GLN A 75 18.35 -15.45 17.78
C GLN A 75 19.18 -14.69 16.75
N GLN A 76 19.50 -13.43 17.03
CA GLN A 76 20.24 -12.57 16.11
C GLN A 76 21.07 -11.51 16.82
N GLY A 77 22.05 -10.93 16.13
CA GLY A 77 22.87 -9.81 16.64
C GLY A 77 24.34 -9.95 16.29
N TYR A 78 25.05 -8.82 16.24
CA TYR A 78 26.49 -8.79 15.95
C TYR A 78 27.32 -8.85 17.24
N PHE A 79 27.11 -7.85 18.11
CA PHE A 79 27.76 -7.72 19.41
C PHE A 79 26.78 -7.96 20.57
N ILE A 80 25.54 -7.47 20.41
CA ILE A 80 24.44 -7.66 21.37
C ILE A 80 23.56 -8.80 20.85
N LYS A 81 23.54 -9.92 21.57
CA LYS A 81 22.67 -11.06 21.24
C LYS A 81 21.23 -10.72 21.63
N LYS A 82 20.31 -10.83 20.68
CA LYS A 82 18.87 -10.66 20.85
C LYS A 82 18.19 -12.01 20.69
N HIS A 83 17.43 -12.42 21.70
CA HIS A 83 16.60 -13.62 21.69
C HIS A 83 15.14 -13.17 21.70
N ARG A 84 14.36 -13.59 20.70
CA ARG A 84 12.97 -13.18 20.51
C ARG A 84 12.07 -14.41 20.37
N TYR A 85 10.94 -14.39 21.06
CA TYR A 85 9.88 -15.39 20.96
C TYR A 85 8.63 -14.70 20.41
N ILE A 86 8.16 -15.16 19.25
CA ILE A 86 6.94 -14.66 18.61
C ILE A 86 5.87 -15.72 18.73
N ARG A 87 4.87 -15.47 19.58
CA ARG A 87 3.70 -16.35 19.70
C ARG A 87 2.83 -16.29 18.45
N ARG A 88 2.28 -17.44 18.05
CA ARG A 88 1.37 -17.62 16.92
C ARG A 88 0.26 -16.56 16.84
N GLU A 89 -0.38 -16.29 17.97
CA GLU A 89 -1.50 -15.35 18.10
C GLU A 89 -1.12 -13.91 17.74
N ARG A 90 0.14 -13.53 17.96
CA ARG A 90 0.62 -12.17 17.67
C ARG A 90 0.92 -11.97 16.18
N ILE A 91 1.21 -13.04 15.44
CA ILE A 91 1.58 -12.96 14.02
C ILE A 91 0.43 -12.43 13.17
N GLN A 92 0.63 -11.29 12.53
CA GLN A 92 -0.36 -10.59 11.71
C GLN A 92 -0.23 -10.88 10.22
N SER A 93 1.00 -10.88 9.72
CA SER A 93 1.30 -11.19 8.34
C SER A 93 2.46 -12.19 8.26
N PHE A 94 2.39 -13.04 7.25
CA PHE A 94 3.48 -13.93 6.87
C PHE A 94 3.80 -13.70 5.40
N ASP A 95 4.92 -13.02 5.18
CA ASP A 95 5.33 -12.50 3.88
C ASP A 95 6.48 -13.32 3.33
N ARG A 96 6.24 -13.93 2.18
CA ARG A 96 7.24 -14.70 1.45
C ARG A 96 7.66 -13.94 0.20
N THR A 97 8.93 -13.61 0.12
CA THR A 97 9.49 -12.84 -1.00
C THR A 97 10.65 -13.58 -1.64
N ALA A 98 10.65 -13.70 -2.95
CA ALA A 98 11.69 -14.36 -3.72
C ALA A 98 12.19 -13.41 -4.82
N GLY A 99 13.26 -12.67 -4.50
CA GLY A 99 14.02 -11.89 -5.47
C GLY A 99 14.74 -12.77 -6.48
N VAL A 100 15.40 -12.14 -7.47
CA VAL A 100 16.14 -12.86 -8.51
C VAL A 100 17.19 -13.80 -7.91
N LEU A 101 17.99 -13.30 -6.96
CA LEU A 101 19.03 -14.09 -6.29
C LEU A 101 18.43 -15.26 -5.51
N GLN A 102 17.41 -15.02 -4.68
CA GLN A 102 16.74 -16.08 -3.93
C GLN A 102 16.20 -17.16 -4.88
N ARG A 103 15.57 -16.76 -5.99
CA ARG A 103 15.02 -17.69 -6.98
C ARG A 103 16.09 -18.53 -7.68
N MET A 104 17.26 -17.96 -7.98
CA MET A 104 18.37 -18.71 -8.58
C MET A 104 18.84 -19.85 -7.67
N PHE A 105 18.79 -19.66 -6.35
CA PHE A 105 19.12 -20.70 -5.38
C PHE A 105 17.92 -21.53 -4.91
N GLY A 106 16.71 -21.32 -5.46
CA GLY A 106 15.50 -22.00 -5.01
C GLY A 106 15.03 -21.60 -3.59
N LEU A 107 15.46 -20.44 -3.10
CA LEU A 107 15.21 -19.94 -1.76
C LEU A 107 14.15 -18.83 -1.74
N VAL A 108 13.74 -18.45 -0.55
CA VAL A 108 12.84 -17.33 -0.26
C VAL A 108 13.26 -16.60 1.00
N LYS A 109 12.95 -15.31 1.04
CA LYS A 109 12.97 -14.47 2.23
C LYS A 109 11.61 -14.55 2.89
N VAL A 110 11.58 -14.75 4.20
CA VAL A 110 10.38 -14.72 5.03
C VAL A 110 10.43 -13.50 5.93
N LYS A 111 9.33 -12.74 5.97
CA LYS A 111 9.11 -11.64 6.92
C LYS A 111 7.87 -11.97 7.75
N VAL A 112 7.99 -11.80 9.06
CA VAL A 112 6.90 -12.01 10.02
C VAL A 112 6.67 -10.71 10.76
N GLU A 113 5.44 -10.19 10.68
CA GLU A 113 5.01 -8.98 11.40
C GLU A 113 4.06 -9.38 12.52
N THR A 114 4.12 -8.67 13.66
CA THR A 114 3.27 -8.97 14.81
C THR A 114 2.65 -7.70 15.41
N ALA A 115 1.58 -7.92 16.18
CA ALA A 115 0.78 -6.85 16.74
C ALA A 115 1.58 -5.96 17.70
N GLY A 116 1.57 -4.66 17.41
CA GLY A 116 2.31 -3.65 18.18
C GLY A 116 3.78 -3.54 17.80
N GLY A 117 4.24 -4.28 16.77
CA GLY A 117 5.53 -4.06 16.14
C GLY A 117 5.62 -2.66 15.53
N GLY A 118 6.79 -2.04 15.62
CA GLY A 118 7.05 -0.74 14.98
C GLY A 118 7.13 -0.85 13.45
N GLN A 119 7.77 0.12 12.81
CA GLN A 119 7.85 0.18 11.34
C GLN A 119 8.66 -0.96 10.69
N ALA A 120 9.47 -1.70 11.45
CA ALA A 120 10.30 -2.80 10.95
C ALA A 120 9.67 -4.16 11.26
N PRO A 121 9.79 -5.16 10.35
CA PRO A 121 9.31 -6.51 10.62
C PRO A 121 9.99 -7.05 11.87
N GLU A 122 9.23 -7.77 12.70
CA GLU A 122 9.77 -8.28 13.96
C GLU A 122 10.83 -9.35 13.72
N VAL A 123 10.66 -10.13 12.65
CA VAL A 123 11.60 -11.14 12.18
C VAL A 123 11.70 -11.12 10.65
N GLU A 124 12.94 -11.16 10.16
CA GLU A 124 13.26 -11.36 8.74
C GLU A 124 14.30 -12.48 8.60
N ILE A 125 13.92 -13.55 7.90
CA ILE A 125 14.78 -14.69 7.55
C ILE A 125 15.09 -14.58 6.06
N VAL A 126 16.31 -14.20 5.71
CA VAL A 126 16.66 -13.77 4.33
C VAL A 126 16.74 -14.92 3.33
N ALA A 127 17.09 -16.12 3.78
CA ALA A 127 17.26 -17.27 2.90
C ALA A 127 16.78 -18.58 3.57
N LEU A 128 15.60 -19.01 3.16
CA LEU A 128 14.94 -20.24 3.58
C LEU A 128 14.55 -21.06 2.36
N GLN A 129 14.58 -22.39 2.46
CA GLN A 129 14.02 -23.24 1.41
C GLN A 129 12.50 -23.04 1.32
N LYS A 130 11.93 -23.23 0.13
CA LYS A 130 10.50 -23.01 -0.12
C LYS A 130 9.62 -23.88 0.77
N ASP A 131 9.99 -25.15 0.94
CA ASP A 131 9.19 -26.13 1.67
C ASP A 131 9.27 -25.88 3.18
N GLU A 132 10.44 -25.47 3.66
CA GLU A 132 10.62 -25.03 5.05
C GLU A 132 9.82 -23.76 5.34
N ALA A 133 9.81 -22.78 4.43
CA ALA A 133 8.99 -21.57 4.57
C ALA A 133 7.49 -21.92 4.65
N GLU A 134 7.05 -22.87 3.83
CA GLU A 134 5.66 -23.35 3.83
C GLU A 134 5.32 -24.16 5.09
N ARG A 135 6.29 -24.94 5.61
CA ARG A 135 6.16 -25.63 6.90
C ARG A 135 5.99 -24.63 8.04
N ILE A 136 6.85 -23.61 8.12
CA ILE A 136 6.77 -22.56 9.14
C ILE A 136 5.45 -21.80 9.01
N ARG A 137 5.03 -21.43 7.79
CA ARG A 137 3.74 -20.79 7.54
C ARG A 137 2.59 -21.61 8.11
N ARG A 138 2.54 -22.91 7.79
CA ARG A 138 1.50 -23.81 8.29
C ARG A 138 1.51 -23.89 9.81
N LEU A 139 2.67 -24.07 10.44
CA LEU A 139 2.74 -24.12 11.91
C LEU A 139 2.26 -22.82 12.57
N LEU A 140 2.65 -21.68 12.00
CA LEU A 140 2.37 -20.36 12.58
C LEU A 140 1.00 -19.78 12.22
N LEU A 141 0.34 -20.29 11.18
CA LEU A 141 -0.96 -19.74 10.75
C LEU A 141 -2.13 -20.72 10.89
N LYS A 142 -1.89 -22.04 10.93
CA LYS A 142 -2.93 -23.06 11.15
C LYS A 142 -3.71 -22.71 12.40
N GLU A 143 -5.03 -22.69 12.30
CA GLU A 143 -5.93 -22.55 13.43
C GLU A 143 -5.76 -23.74 14.39
N GLY A 144 -5.84 -23.45 15.70
CA GLY A 144 -6.02 -24.51 16.67
C GLY A 144 -7.37 -25.16 16.41
N ILE A 145 -7.37 -26.38 15.87
CA ILE A 145 -8.29 -27.39 16.39
C ILE A 145 -7.94 -27.44 17.88
N ASN A 146 -8.90 -27.16 18.75
CA ASN A 146 -8.69 -27.17 20.19
C ASN A 146 -7.92 -28.44 20.59
N SER A 147 -6.74 -28.27 21.18
CA SER A 147 -5.97 -29.33 21.86
C SER A 147 -6.65 -29.74 23.19
N GLY A 148 -7.95 -30.00 23.13
CA GLY A 148 -8.77 -30.54 24.21
C GLY A 148 -9.22 -31.99 23.97
N ASP A 149 -9.12 -32.49 22.74
CA ASP A 149 -9.62 -33.83 22.36
C ASP A 149 -8.52 -34.66 21.66
N GLU A 150 -7.30 -34.68 22.20
CA GLU A 150 -6.14 -35.31 21.56
C GLU A 150 -6.01 -36.83 21.76
N GLU A 151 -6.94 -37.52 22.44
CA GLU A 151 -6.82 -38.98 22.65
C GLU A 151 -7.60 -39.89 21.69
N ASN A 152 -8.39 -39.36 20.73
CA ASN A 152 -9.22 -40.22 19.86
C ASN A 152 -9.08 -40.01 18.34
N LEU A 153 -8.13 -39.19 17.87
CA LEU A 153 -8.04 -38.81 16.45
C LEU A 153 -6.70 -39.18 15.78
N GLU A 154 -5.95 -40.13 16.33
CA GLU A 154 -4.61 -40.46 15.79
C GLU A 154 -4.62 -41.43 14.60
N GLU A 155 -5.71 -42.18 14.34
CA GLU A 155 -5.71 -43.16 13.24
C GLU A 155 -6.50 -42.73 12.00
N GLU A 156 -7.57 -41.94 12.12
CA GLU A 156 -8.37 -41.51 10.97
C GLU A 156 -7.78 -40.29 10.23
N ASN A 157 -6.90 -39.54 10.92
CA ASN A 157 -6.42 -38.24 10.45
C ASN A 157 -5.08 -38.32 9.67
N LEU A 158 -4.56 -39.52 9.41
CA LEU A 158 -3.37 -39.69 8.55
C LEU A 158 -3.71 -39.69 7.05
N GLN A 159 -4.95 -40.02 6.66
CA GLN A 159 -5.39 -40.01 5.26
C GLN A 159 -5.86 -38.62 4.79
N ALA A 160 -6.26 -37.74 5.70
CA ALA A 160 -6.57 -36.33 5.38
C ALA A 160 -5.31 -35.44 5.24
N ARG A 161 -4.10 -35.97 5.49
CA ARG A 161 -2.84 -35.20 5.52
C ARG A 161 -2.19 -34.96 4.15
N THR A 162 -2.89 -35.24 3.05
CA THR A 162 -2.36 -35.08 1.68
C THR A 162 -3.34 -34.42 0.72
N ASP A 163 -4.35 -33.69 1.23
CA ASP A 163 -5.08 -32.75 0.39
C ASP A 163 -4.35 -31.40 0.42
N GLU A 164 -3.68 -31.08 -0.68
CA GLU A 164 -3.43 -29.69 -1.04
C GLU A 164 -4.78 -28.96 -0.92
N GLU A 165 -4.99 -28.15 0.12
CA GLU A 165 -6.20 -27.34 0.26
C GLU A 165 -6.31 -26.42 -0.97
N LEU A 166 -7.04 -26.91 -1.97
CA LEU A 166 -7.29 -26.21 -3.20
C LEU A 166 -7.99 -24.90 -2.84
N PRO A 167 -7.60 -23.77 -3.45
CA PRO A 167 -8.21 -22.51 -3.13
C PRO A 167 -9.70 -22.56 -3.50
N SER A 168 -10.57 -22.32 -2.50
CA SER A 168 -12.02 -22.21 -2.68
C SER A 168 -12.40 -21.18 -3.75
N PHE A 169 -11.58 -20.13 -3.89
CA PHE A 169 -11.70 -19.14 -4.93
C PHE A 169 -10.31 -18.62 -5.33
N ARG A 170 -10.09 -18.48 -6.64
CA ARG A 170 -8.87 -17.90 -7.21
C ARG A 170 -9.24 -16.89 -8.28
N TRP A 171 -8.66 -15.70 -8.20
CA TRP A 171 -8.74 -14.67 -9.22
C TRP A 171 -7.34 -14.27 -9.67
N HIS A 172 -7.15 -14.09 -10.97
CA HIS A 172 -5.90 -13.61 -11.55
C HIS A 172 -6.13 -12.31 -12.32
N LEU A 173 -5.15 -11.41 -12.30
CA LEU A 173 -5.20 -10.18 -13.09
C LEU A 173 -4.89 -10.49 -14.56
N PRO A 174 -5.82 -10.28 -15.51
CA PRO A 174 -5.55 -10.48 -16.93
C PRO A 174 -4.46 -9.53 -17.43
N VAL A 175 -3.60 -9.98 -18.34
CA VAL A 175 -2.47 -9.17 -18.86
C VAL A 175 -2.95 -7.86 -19.50
N GLY A 176 -4.06 -7.88 -20.25
CA GLY A 176 -4.63 -6.66 -20.83
C GLY A 176 -5.06 -5.64 -19.77
N TRP A 177 -5.62 -6.10 -18.65
CA TRP A 177 -6.00 -5.23 -17.53
C TRP A 177 -4.79 -4.74 -16.76
N LEU A 178 -3.72 -5.55 -16.64
CA LEU A 178 -2.44 -5.12 -16.08
C LEU A 178 -1.82 -3.98 -16.91
N MET A 179 -1.82 -4.09 -18.25
CA MET A 179 -1.27 -3.03 -19.11
C MET A 179 -2.10 -1.74 -19.02
N LEU A 180 -3.44 -1.86 -18.99
CA LEU A 180 -4.32 -0.71 -18.77
C LEU A 180 -4.15 -0.09 -17.38
N MET A 181 -4.00 -0.92 -16.34
CA MET A 181 -3.69 -0.48 -14.97
C MET A 181 -2.39 0.31 -14.95
N ALA A 182 -1.36 -0.21 -15.61
CA ALA A 182 -0.03 0.37 -15.70
C ALA A 182 -0.04 1.71 -16.44
N ALA A 183 -0.74 1.79 -17.58
CA ALA A 183 -0.88 3.03 -18.35
C ALA A 183 -1.67 4.12 -17.60
N THR A 184 -2.65 3.71 -16.78
CA THR A 184 -3.51 4.62 -15.99
C THR A 184 -3.06 4.78 -14.53
N SER A 185 -1.87 4.30 -14.19
CA SER A 185 -1.34 4.39 -12.83
C SER A 185 -0.74 5.77 -12.57
N SER A 186 -0.79 6.22 -11.31
CA SER A 186 -0.16 7.47 -10.89
C SER A 186 1.36 7.36 -10.70
N SER A 187 1.98 6.22 -11.04
CA SER A 187 3.43 6.03 -10.87
C SER A 187 4.26 6.89 -11.81
N ILE A 188 3.66 7.44 -12.88
CA ILE A 188 4.37 8.35 -13.80
C ILE A 188 4.96 9.55 -13.06
N GLY A 189 4.29 10.07 -12.03
CA GLY A 189 4.80 11.16 -11.21
C GLY A 189 6.12 10.78 -10.50
N ILE A 190 6.22 9.55 -9.99
CA ILE A 190 7.44 9.05 -9.35
C ILE A 190 8.58 8.93 -10.37
N VAL A 191 8.28 8.40 -11.56
CA VAL A 191 9.28 8.28 -12.64
C VAL A 191 9.75 9.65 -13.09
N PHE A 192 8.82 10.58 -13.25
CA PHE A 192 9.12 11.94 -13.68
C PHE A 192 9.93 12.70 -12.62
N SER A 193 9.57 12.58 -11.34
CA SER A 193 10.36 13.14 -10.24
C SER A 193 11.76 12.54 -10.17
N ALA A 194 11.90 11.21 -10.34
CA ALA A 194 13.20 10.56 -10.39
C ALA A 194 14.02 11.03 -11.59
N LEU A 195 13.40 11.16 -12.77
CA LEU A 195 14.04 11.66 -13.97
C LEU A 195 14.52 13.11 -13.79
N LEU A 196 13.67 13.99 -13.24
CA LEU A 196 14.05 15.37 -12.94
C LEU A 196 15.18 15.44 -11.92
N ALA A 197 15.16 14.62 -10.86
CA ALA A 197 16.23 14.56 -9.88
C ALA A 197 17.55 14.07 -10.48
N LEU A 198 17.50 13.14 -11.45
CA LEU A 198 18.67 12.71 -12.20
C LEU A 198 19.17 13.83 -13.13
N LEU A 199 18.27 14.47 -13.88
CA LEU A 199 18.61 15.58 -14.79
C LEU A 199 19.23 16.77 -14.02
N SER A 200 18.73 17.08 -12.82
CA SER A 200 19.31 18.13 -11.98
C SER A 200 20.72 17.80 -11.48
N GLN A 201 21.11 16.52 -11.48
CA GLN A 201 22.46 16.07 -11.11
C GLN A 201 23.41 15.98 -12.31
N VAL A 202 22.91 16.06 -13.55
CA VAL A 202 23.75 15.98 -14.77
C VAL A 202 24.80 17.10 -14.82
N GLU A 203 24.54 18.26 -14.23
CA GLU A 203 25.51 19.35 -14.13
C GLU A 203 26.80 18.93 -13.38
N GLN A 204 26.65 18.19 -12.29
CA GLN A 204 27.77 17.75 -11.44
C GLN A 204 28.64 16.71 -12.15
N LEU A 205 28.02 15.99 -13.08
CA LEU A 205 28.58 14.96 -13.94
C LEU A 205 29.50 15.53 -15.03
N ILE A 206 29.28 16.79 -15.42
CA ILE A 206 30.03 17.46 -16.48
C ILE A 206 31.33 18.04 -15.88
N PRO A 207 32.51 17.72 -16.44
CA PRO A 207 33.77 18.28 -15.97
C PRO A 207 33.74 19.81 -15.98
N MET A 208 34.34 20.44 -14.96
CA MET A 208 34.32 21.90 -14.79
C MET A 208 34.72 22.66 -16.07
N ALA A 209 35.71 22.15 -16.79
CA ALA A 209 36.21 22.74 -18.04
C ALA A 209 35.18 22.81 -19.19
N TRP A 210 34.16 21.94 -19.18
CA TRP A 210 33.14 21.85 -20.23
C TRP A 210 31.77 22.34 -19.79
N ARG A 211 31.59 22.67 -18.49
CA ARG A 211 30.29 22.96 -17.91
C ARG A 211 29.68 24.22 -18.52
N GLU A 212 30.38 25.34 -18.44
CA GLU A 212 29.90 26.62 -18.97
C GLU A 212 29.59 26.49 -20.47
N THR A 213 30.49 25.87 -21.24
CA THR A 213 30.33 25.70 -22.69
C THR A 213 29.10 24.85 -23.05
N LEU A 214 28.87 23.73 -22.34
CA LEU A 214 27.73 22.85 -22.60
C LEU A 214 26.41 23.48 -22.14
N PHE A 215 26.41 24.21 -21.03
CA PHE A 215 25.23 24.94 -20.56
C PHE A 215 24.85 26.06 -21.52
N ASP A 216 25.81 26.87 -21.95
CA ASP A 216 25.57 27.95 -22.92
C ASP A 216 25.08 27.40 -24.25
N GLN A 217 25.64 26.29 -24.72
CA GLN A 217 25.14 25.60 -25.92
C GLN A 217 23.72 25.07 -25.73
N ALA A 218 23.42 24.43 -24.60
CA ALA A 218 22.08 23.91 -24.33
C ALA A 218 21.03 25.02 -24.25
N ILE A 219 21.35 26.12 -23.54
CA ILE A 219 20.49 27.31 -23.47
C ILE A 219 20.34 27.95 -24.85
N GLY A 220 21.44 28.07 -25.61
CA GLY A 220 21.43 28.58 -26.98
C GLY A 220 20.55 27.75 -27.91
N VAL A 221 20.59 26.43 -27.81
CA VAL A 221 19.69 25.51 -28.52
C VAL A 221 18.25 25.77 -28.11
N ILE A 222 17.95 25.92 -26.82
CA ILE A 222 16.57 26.18 -26.35
C ILE A 222 16.03 27.51 -26.88
N ILE A 223 16.82 28.58 -26.78
CA ILE A 223 16.42 29.94 -27.22
C ILE A 223 16.23 29.99 -28.74
N THR A 224 17.10 29.30 -29.49
CA THR A 224 17.09 29.31 -30.97
C THR A 224 16.08 28.32 -31.56
N SER A 225 15.65 27.32 -30.78
CA SER A 225 14.70 26.31 -31.22
C SER A 225 13.28 26.87 -31.36
N SER A 226 12.54 26.35 -32.34
CA SER A 226 11.12 26.63 -32.44
C SER A 226 10.35 26.02 -31.26
N ILE A 227 9.24 26.66 -30.88
CA ILE A 227 8.39 26.16 -29.79
C ILE A 227 7.84 24.75 -30.06
N LEU A 228 7.63 24.41 -31.35
CA LEU A 228 7.17 23.09 -31.79
C LEU A 228 8.25 22.02 -31.58
N PHE A 229 9.52 22.34 -31.82
CA PHE A 229 10.63 21.41 -31.58
C PHE A 229 10.78 21.12 -30.09
N LEU A 230 10.75 22.16 -29.26
CA LEU A 230 10.79 22.02 -27.79
C LEU A 230 9.60 21.21 -27.26
N ALA A 231 8.40 21.48 -27.77
CA ALA A 231 7.21 20.69 -27.44
C ALA A 231 7.37 19.22 -27.85
N GLY A 232 7.97 18.94 -29.01
CA GLY A 232 8.28 17.59 -29.47
C GLY A 232 9.21 16.83 -28.53
N ILE A 233 10.30 17.48 -28.07
CA ILE A 233 11.22 16.90 -27.08
C ILE A 233 10.47 16.64 -25.76
N ALA A 234 9.68 17.60 -25.28
CA ALA A 234 8.93 17.45 -24.04
C ALA A 234 7.94 16.26 -24.11
N VAL A 235 7.22 16.10 -25.23
CA VAL A 235 6.33 14.97 -25.48
C VAL A 235 7.12 13.65 -25.54
N PHE A 236 8.27 13.62 -26.21
CA PHE A 236 9.11 12.44 -26.28
C PHE A 236 9.59 11.99 -24.89
N VAL A 237 10.12 12.92 -24.08
CA VAL A 237 10.57 12.64 -22.70
C VAL A 237 9.40 12.16 -21.85
N PHE A 238 8.23 12.79 -21.97
CA PHE A 238 7.01 12.35 -21.29
C PHE A 238 6.62 10.92 -21.67
N LEU A 239 6.59 10.59 -22.97
CA LEU A 239 6.26 9.24 -23.45
C LEU A 239 7.28 8.21 -22.97
N ALA A 240 8.58 8.51 -23.01
CA ALA A 240 9.62 7.64 -22.49
C ALA A 240 9.43 7.36 -20.99
N ALA A 241 9.21 8.40 -20.18
CA ALA A 241 8.91 8.26 -18.75
C ALA A 241 7.62 7.46 -18.51
N TRP A 242 6.61 7.64 -19.36
CA TRP A 242 5.36 6.89 -19.28
C TRP A 242 5.55 5.40 -19.58
N ILE A 243 6.33 5.05 -20.61
CA ILE A 243 6.67 3.65 -20.94
C ILE A 243 7.45 2.99 -19.80
N ILE A 244 8.43 3.70 -19.22
CA ILE A 244 9.19 3.21 -18.06
C ILE A 244 8.25 2.98 -16.86
N SER A 245 7.31 3.91 -16.62
CA SER A 245 6.28 3.76 -15.58
C SER A 245 5.40 2.53 -15.81
N ILE A 246 4.99 2.27 -17.06
CA ILE A 246 4.22 1.10 -17.43
C ILE A 246 5.01 -0.18 -17.15
N ALA A 247 6.26 -0.24 -17.61
CA ALA A 247 7.14 -1.39 -17.41
C ALA A 247 7.36 -1.69 -15.92
N MET A 248 7.65 -0.67 -15.10
CA MET A 248 7.81 -0.84 -13.65
C MET A 248 6.55 -1.35 -12.97
N THR A 249 5.37 -0.84 -13.37
CA THR A 249 4.09 -1.31 -12.82
C THR A 249 3.79 -2.74 -13.25
N ALA A 250 4.08 -3.10 -14.50
CA ALA A 250 3.94 -4.47 -15.01
C ALA A 250 4.89 -5.44 -14.27
N VAL A 251 6.11 -5.02 -13.96
CA VAL A 251 7.04 -5.81 -13.13
C VAL A 251 6.53 -5.97 -11.70
N LYS A 252 5.94 -4.92 -11.10
CA LYS A 252 5.42 -4.93 -9.72
C LYS A 252 4.18 -5.81 -9.56
N TYR A 253 3.24 -5.78 -10.50
CA TYR A 253 1.95 -6.48 -10.42
C TYR A 253 1.82 -7.65 -11.42
N GLY A 254 2.88 -8.01 -12.14
CA GLY A 254 2.82 -9.15 -13.04
C GLY A 254 2.55 -10.45 -12.27
N ARG A 255 1.79 -11.36 -12.89
CA ARG A 255 1.31 -12.60 -12.25
C ARG A 255 0.54 -12.36 -10.95
N PHE A 256 -0.19 -11.25 -10.87
CA PHE A 256 -1.02 -10.99 -9.71
C PHE A 256 -2.14 -12.04 -9.58
N SER A 257 -2.27 -12.63 -8.39
CA SER A 257 -3.41 -13.46 -8.02
C SER A 257 -3.88 -13.18 -6.60
N ALA A 258 -5.17 -13.36 -6.38
CA ALA A 258 -5.81 -13.38 -5.07
C ALA A 258 -6.51 -14.73 -4.89
N GLU A 259 -6.16 -15.45 -3.82
CA GLU A 259 -6.69 -16.78 -3.52
C GLU A 259 -7.30 -16.81 -2.11
N LYS A 260 -8.46 -17.44 -1.97
CA LYS A 260 -9.11 -17.72 -0.68
C LYS A 260 -8.83 -19.17 -0.28
N ARG A 261 -8.20 -19.39 0.88
CA ARG A 261 -7.96 -20.70 1.49
C ARG A 261 -8.42 -20.66 2.95
N ALA A 262 -9.48 -21.38 3.30
CA ALA A 262 -10.08 -21.34 4.64
C ALA A 262 -10.25 -19.88 5.15
N ASP A 263 -9.68 -19.51 6.29
CA ASP A 263 -9.72 -18.15 6.87
C ASP A 263 -8.65 -17.18 6.28
N GLU A 264 -7.91 -17.59 5.25
CA GLU A 264 -6.77 -16.83 4.71
C GLU A 264 -6.97 -16.36 3.28
N ILE A 265 -6.39 -15.19 3.00
CA ILE A 265 -6.29 -14.61 1.66
C ILE A 265 -4.81 -14.55 1.28
N LEU A 266 -4.44 -15.26 0.22
CA LEU A 266 -3.10 -15.23 -0.34
C LEU A 266 -3.05 -14.29 -1.54
N LEU A 267 -2.17 -13.30 -1.46
CA LEU A 267 -1.92 -12.33 -2.50
C LEU A 267 -0.54 -12.57 -3.09
N GLN A 268 -0.48 -13.00 -4.34
CA GLN A 268 0.78 -13.20 -5.06
C GLN A 268 0.96 -12.13 -6.12
N ARG A 269 2.18 -11.64 -6.32
CA ARG A 269 2.53 -10.67 -7.38
C ARG A 269 4.02 -10.58 -7.66
N GLY A 270 4.37 -9.97 -8.79
CA GLY A 270 5.72 -9.56 -9.14
C GLY A 270 6.42 -10.51 -10.13
N LEU A 271 7.17 -9.93 -11.08
CA LEU A 271 7.92 -10.71 -12.10
C LEU A 271 9.38 -10.94 -11.72
N LEU A 272 10.06 -9.89 -11.23
CA LEU A 272 11.45 -9.95 -10.79
C LEU A 272 11.52 -10.47 -9.35
N GLU A 273 10.95 -9.71 -8.43
CA GLU A 273 10.76 -10.10 -7.04
C GLU A 273 9.34 -10.64 -6.86
N ARG A 274 9.21 -11.95 -6.69
CA ARG A 274 7.91 -12.61 -6.46
C ARG A 274 7.54 -12.49 -4.99
N ARG A 275 6.39 -11.92 -4.71
CA ARG A 275 5.90 -11.62 -3.36
C ARG A 275 4.62 -12.41 -3.14
N GLN A 276 4.50 -13.05 -1.99
CA GLN A 276 3.31 -13.74 -1.52
C GLN A 276 3.03 -13.26 -0.10
N LEU A 277 1.94 -12.52 0.04
CA LEU A 277 1.44 -12.00 1.31
C LEU A 277 0.26 -12.87 1.74
N THR A 278 0.29 -13.34 2.99
CA THR A 278 -0.82 -14.10 3.58
C THR A 278 -1.52 -13.22 4.61
N LEU A 279 -2.79 -12.90 4.37
CA LEU A 279 -3.64 -12.13 5.26
C LEU A 279 -4.72 -13.02 5.88
N LYS A 280 -4.92 -12.92 7.19
CA LYS A 280 -6.08 -13.53 7.85
C LYS A 280 -7.32 -12.67 7.66
N GLU A 281 -8.46 -13.27 7.31
CA GLU A 281 -9.70 -12.54 7.03
C GLU A 281 -10.17 -11.74 8.24
N HIS A 282 -10.16 -12.32 9.44
CA HIS A 282 -10.59 -11.64 10.67
C HIS A 282 -9.72 -10.43 11.05
N ARG A 283 -8.55 -10.24 10.45
CA ARG A 283 -7.66 -9.08 10.69
C ARG A 283 -7.95 -7.91 9.76
N ILE A 284 -8.78 -8.09 8.74
CA ILE A 284 -9.19 -7.04 7.84
C ILE A 284 -10.14 -6.09 8.59
N THR A 285 -9.74 -4.83 8.70
CA THR A 285 -10.45 -3.81 9.47
C THR A 285 -11.37 -2.96 8.60
N ALA A 286 -11.04 -2.80 7.32
CA ALA A 286 -11.87 -2.11 6.36
C ALA A 286 -11.60 -2.58 4.92
N VAL A 287 -12.63 -2.50 4.07
CA VAL A 287 -12.51 -2.71 2.63
C VAL A 287 -12.74 -1.37 1.93
N ARG A 288 -11.86 -1.00 1.01
CA ARG A 288 -11.94 0.25 0.27
C ARG A 288 -11.96 0.00 -1.24
N ILE A 289 -13.03 0.44 -1.89
CA ILE A 289 -13.22 0.36 -3.33
C ILE A 289 -12.96 1.74 -3.93
N VAL A 290 -11.91 1.85 -4.76
CA VAL A 290 -11.45 3.12 -5.34
C VAL A 290 -11.60 3.12 -6.85
N GLN A 291 -12.19 4.19 -7.38
CA GLN A 291 -12.36 4.43 -8.82
C GLN A 291 -11.65 5.73 -9.20
N ASN A 292 -10.55 5.62 -9.93
CA ASN A 292 -9.90 6.77 -10.55
C ASN A 292 -10.77 7.32 -11.69
N PRO A 293 -10.77 8.64 -11.96
CA PRO A 293 -11.58 9.23 -13.03
C PRO A 293 -11.42 8.51 -14.37
N VAL A 294 -10.18 8.27 -14.80
CA VAL A 294 -9.89 7.56 -16.06
C VAL A 294 -10.45 6.14 -16.03
N ARG A 295 -10.28 5.42 -14.93
CA ARG A 295 -10.76 4.02 -14.79
C ARG A 295 -12.28 3.94 -14.68
N GLN A 296 -12.91 4.96 -14.11
CA GLN A 296 -14.36 5.06 -13.99
C GLN A 296 -15.03 5.12 -15.37
N LEU A 297 -14.44 5.82 -16.35
CA LEU A 297 -14.96 5.84 -17.73
C LEU A 297 -15.05 4.42 -18.33
N PHE A 298 -14.13 3.54 -17.95
CA PHE A 298 -14.09 2.15 -18.40
C PHE A 298 -14.76 1.16 -17.43
N GLY A 299 -15.38 1.65 -16.33
CA GLY A 299 -16.05 0.83 -15.32
C GLY A 299 -15.13 0.02 -14.41
N PHE A 300 -13.84 0.38 -14.31
CA PHE A 300 -12.86 -0.30 -13.46
C PHE A 300 -12.69 0.35 -12.09
N CYS A 301 -12.48 -0.48 -11.07
CA CYS A 301 -12.06 -0.05 -9.74
C CYS A 301 -10.88 -0.89 -9.23
N THR A 302 -10.27 -0.39 -8.16
CA THR A 302 -9.23 -1.06 -7.38
C THR A 302 -9.77 -1.30 -5.98
N VAL A 303 -9.60 -2.51 -5.45
CA VAL A 303 -9.98 -2.83 -4.08
C VAL A 303 -8.74 -2.92 -3.21
N TYR A 304 -8.79 -2.19 -2.11
CA TYR A 304 -7.81 -2.21 -1.04
C TYR A 304 -8.43 -2.81 0.22
N VAL A 305 -7.61 -3.47 1.03
CA VAL A 305 -7.97 -3.87 2.38
C VAL A 305 -7.05 -3.17 3.36
N GLU A 306 -7.63 -2.71 4.46
CA GLU A 306 -6.90 -2.23 5.62
C GLU A 306 -6.82 -3.41 6.60
N SER A 307 -5.65 -3.64 7.18
CA SER A 307 -5.41 -4.76 8.10
C SER A 307 -4.82 -4.26 9.40
N ALA A 308 -5.20 -4.90 10.51
CA ALA A 308 -4.51 -4.74 11.76
C ALA A 308 -3.12 -5.38 11.66
N GLY A 309 -2.13 -4.55 11.32
CA GLY A 309 -0.72 -4.87 11.31
C GLY A 309 -0.24 -5.81 10.20
N GLY A 310 -0.74 -5.58 8.99
CA GLY A 310 -0.17 -6.13 7.77
C GLY A 310 0.23 -5.01 6.81
N GLY A 311 1.44 -5.08 6.25
CA GLY A 311 1.86 -4.23 5.15
C GLY A 311 3.35 -3.96 5.19
N SER A 312 4.07 -4.49 4.21
CA SER A 312 5.50 -4.23 4.06
C SER A 312 5.78 -2.73 3.86
N GLU A 313 7.03 -2.31 4.10
CA GLU A 313 7.52 -0.93 3.88
C GLU A 313 7.16 -0.33 2.50
N ASP A 314 6.82 -1.16 1.50
CA ASP A 314 6.40 -0.78 0.14
C ASP A 314 4.89 -0.41 0.02
N GLU A 315 4.06 -0.76 1.01
CA GLU A 315 2.60 -0.60 1.04
C GLU A 315 2.14 0.14 2.31
N GLN A 316 2.81 1.24 2.64
CA GLN A 316 2.76 1.95 3.93
C GLN A 316 1.38 2.30 4.51
N GLN A 317 0.26 2.02 3.85
CA GLN A 317 -1.07 2.23 4.44
C GLN A 317 -2.17 1.24 4.00
N SER A 318 -2.13 0.58 2.84
CA SER A 318 -3.20 -0.36 2.42
C SER A 318 -2.66 -1.48 1.56
N THR A 319 -3.15 -2.70 1.77
CA THR A 319 -2.88 -3.82 0.88
C THR A 319 -3.82 -3.82 -0.32
N VAL A 320 -3.29 -4.06 -1.52
CA VAL A 320 -4.10 -4.19 -2.74
C VAL A 320 -4.66 -5.61 -2.83
N LEU A 321 -5.97 -5.75 -2.67
CA LEU A 321 -6.68 -7.03 -2.81
C LEU A 321 -7.00 -7.32 -4.28
N LEU A 322 -7.56 -6.34 -5.00
CA LEU A 322 -7.87 -6.43 -6.42
C LEU A 322 -7.32 -5.19 -7.14
N PRO A 323 -6.20 -5.28 -7.86
CA PRO A 323 -5.55 -4.12 -8.48
C PRO A 323 -6.43 -3.43 -9.52
N MET A 324 -7.18 -4.22 -10.29
CA MET A 324 -8.07 -3.73 -11.33
C MET A 324 -9.13 -4.79 -11.65
N ALA A 325 -10.40 -4.46 -11.40
CA ALA A 325 -11.54 -5.30 -11.73
C ALA A 325 -12.75 -4.44 -12.12
N LYS A 326 -13.68 -4.99 -12.91
CA LYS A 326 -14.90 -4.28 -13.30
C LYS A 326 -15.81 -4.13 -12.10
N ARG A 327 -16.39 -2.95 -11.90
CA ARG A 327 -17.32 -2.67 -10.79
C ARG A 327 -18.45 -3.69 -10.70
N ALA A 328 -18.97 -4.14 -11.84
CA ALA A 328 -20.05 -5.13 -11.92
C ALA A 328 -19.68 -6.51 -11.34
N THR A 329 -18.41 -6.93 -11.41
CA THR A 329 -17.97 -8.24 -10.91
C THR A 329 -17.25 -8.15 -9.57
N VAL A 330 -16.85 -6.94 -9.15
CA VAL A 330 -16.09 -6.71 -7.91
C VAL A 330 -16.86 -7.19 -6.70
N VAL A 331 -18.16 -6.87 -6.59
CA VAL A 331 -18.98 -7.31 -5.46
C VAL A 331 -18.99 -8.84 -5.36
N ALA A 332 -19.28 -9.54 -6.46
CA ALA A 332 -19.26 -11.00 -6.51
C ALA A 332 -17.88 -11.62 -6.18
N HIS A 333 -16.78 -10.97 -6.56
CA HIS A 333 -15.44 -11.42 -6.17
C HIS A 333 -15.17 -11.18 -4.67
N LEU A 334 -15.63 -10.06 -4.13
CA LEU A 334 -15.45 -9.73 -2.73
C LEU A 334 -16.29 -10.62 -1.81
N GLU A 335 -17.53 -10.97 -2.18
CA GLU A 335 -18.34 -11.93 -1.43
C GLU A 335 -17.68 -13.31 -1.33
N ARG A 336 -16.93 -13.72 -2.36
CA ARG A 336 -16.18 -15.00 -2.34
C ARG A 336 -14.86 -14.90 -1.58
N LEU A 337 -14.19 -13.74 -1.60
CA LEU A 337 -12.92 -13.53 -0.91
C LEU A 337 -13.13 -13.19 0.58
N LEU A 338 -14.21 -12.49 0.90
CA LEU A 338 -14.56 -11.89 2.19
C LEU A 338 -16.05 -12.15 2.50
N PRO A 339 -16.48 -13.42 2.67
CA PRO A 339 -17.88 -13.78 2.90
C PRO A 339 -18.48 -13.13 4.15
N GLN A 340 -17.65 -12.70 5.11
CA GLN A 340 -18.12 -12.05 6.33
C GLN A 340 -18.61 -10.62 6.07
N PHE A 341 -18.16 -9.98 4.99
CA PHE A 341 -18.45 -8.59 4.67
C PHE A 341 -19.75 -8.43 3.88
N GLN A 342 -20.54 -7.42 4.25
CA GLN A 342 -21.71 -6.99 3.47
C GLN A 342 -21.31 -5.85 2.53
N PHE A 343 -21.61 -6.00 1.24
CA PHE A 343 -21.23 -5.04 0.20
C PHE A 343 -22.40 -4.24 -0.38
N GLU A 344 -23.63 -4.71 -0.21
CA GLU A 344 -24.85 -4.00 -0.62
C GLU A 344 -25.28 -2.97 0.43
N HIS A 345 -25.61 -1.77 -0.04
CA HIS A 345 -26.03 -0.66 0.79
C HIS A 345 -26.87 0.36 0.01
N GLU A 346 -27.83 0.97 0.70
CA GLU A 346 -28.55 2.14 0.20
C GLU A 346 -27.90 3.40 0.74
N GLN A 347 -27.49 4.31 -0.14
CA GLN A 347 -26.72 5.49 0.24
C GLN A 347 -27.60 6.69 0.56
N THR A 348 -27.37 7.28 1.72
CA THR A 348 -27.85 8.62 2.06
C THR A 348 -26.99 9.66 1.36
N ALA A 349 -27.57 10.36 0.38
CA ALA A 349 -26.91 11.43 -0.35
C ALA A 349 -26.72 12.69 0.52
N LEU A 350 -25.75 13.53 0.14
CA LEU A 350 -25.56 14.83 0.80
C LEU A 350 -26.76 15.77 0.60
N PRO A 351 -27.13 16.58 1.61
CA PRO A 351 -28.23 17.53 1.48
C PRO A 351 -27.86 18.66 0.51
N GLN A 352 -28.82 19.18 -0.27
CA GLN A 352 -28.56 20.20 -1.30
C GLN A 352 -27.87 21.47 -0.76
N ARG A 353 -28.09 21.81 0.51
CA ARG A 353 -27.42 22.93 1.20
C ARG A 353 -25.90 22.78 1.32
N ALA A 354 -25.34 21.59 1.14
CA ALA A 354 -23.89 21.37 1.12
C ALA A 354 -23.23 21.77 -0.21
N LEU A 355 -23.96 21.74 -1.32
CA LEU A 355 -23.46 22.05 -2.68
C LEU A 355 -22.65 23.36 -2.77
N PRO A 356 -23.12 24.53 -2.27
CA PRO A 356 -22.35 25.77 -2.38
C PRO A 356 -20.97 25.68 -1.75
N ARG A 357 -20.80 24.91 -0.66
CA ARG A 357 -19.49 24.73 -0.01
C ARG A 357 -18.50 23.98 -0.90
N PHE A 358 -18.97 22.96 -1.63
CA PHE A 358 -18.13 22.21 -2.56
C PHE A 358 -17.72 23.06 -3.77
N LEU A 359 -18.65 23.85 -4.31
CA LEU A 359 -18.37 24.77 -5.41
C LEU A 359 -17.35 25.82 -4.97
N ILE A 360 -17.61 26.55 -3.89
CA ILE A 360 -16.72 27.59 -3.36
C ILE A 360 -15.31 27.04 -3.10
N ARG A 361 -15.19 25.89 -2.43
CA ARG A 361 -13.90 25.28 -2.09
C ARG A 361 -13.08 24.94 -3.33
N MET A 362 -13.74 24.50 -4.42
CA MET A 362 -13.05 24.11 -5.64
C MET A 362 -12.83 25.29 -6.60
N THR A 363 -13.67 26.31 -6.62
CA THR A 363 -13.61 27.37 -7.64
C THR A 363 -12.89 28.63 -7.19
N VAL A 364 -13.00 29.05 -5.93
CA VAL A 364 -12.52 30.38 -5.52
C VAL A 364 -11.00 30.51 -5.66
N LEU A 365 -10.23 29.56 -5.14
CA LEU A 365 -8.77 29.64 -5.21
C LEU A 365 -8.26 29.56 -6.67
N PRO A 366 -8.70 28.62 -7.52
CA PRO A 366 -8.34 28.65 -8.93
C PRO A 366 -8.77 29.92 -9.66
N LEU A 367 -9.95 30.47 -9.37
CA LEU A 367 -10.42 31.71 -9.98
C LEU A 367 -9.50 32.89 -9.61
N LEU A 368 -9.06 32.99 -8.35
CA LEU A 368 -8.13 34.03 -7.91
C LEU A 368 -6.76 33.88 -8.57
N ILE A 369 -6.21 32.67 -8.63
CA ILE A 369 -4.91 32.41 -9.27
C ILE A 369 -4.96 32.71 -10.76
N LEU A 370 -5.98 32.20 -11.45
CA LEU A 370 -6.15 32.39 -12.89
C LEU A 370 -6.50 33.83 -13.24
N GLY A 371 -7.26 34.52 -12.38
CA GLY A 371 -7.56 35.95 -12.51
C GLY A 371 -6.31 36.81 -12.36
N LEU A 372 -5.45 36.49 -11.39
CA LEU A 372 -4.16 37.16 -11.21
C LEU A 372 -3.25 36.93 -12.43
N LEU A 373 -3.19 35.69 -12.93
CA LEU A 373 -2.42 35.36 -14.13
C LEU A 373 -2.93 36.11 -15.37
N ALA A 374 -4.25 36.17 -15.55
CA ALA A 374 -4.90 36.91 -16.63
C ALA A 374 -4.64 38.43 -16.55
N TYR A 375 -4.55 38.97 -15.34
CA TYR A 375 -4.21 40.38 -15.13
C TYR A 375 -2.78 40.71 -15.59
N PHE A 376 -1.78 39.89 -15.24
CA PHE A 376 -0.39 40.11 -15.65
C PHE A 376 -0.11 39.67 -17.10
N THR A 377 -0.88 38.72 -17.62
CA THR A 377 -0.72 38.18 -18.97
C THR A 377 -2.07 38.12 -19.68
N PRO A 378 -2.53 39.23 -20.31
CA PRO A 378 -3.86 39.29 -20.93
C PRO A 378 -4.15 38.19 -21.96
N ALA A 379 -3.13 37.64 -22.62
CA ALA A 379 -3.30 36.49 -23.52
C ALA A 379 -3.86 35.22 -22.83
N SER A 380 -3.83 35.15 -21.50
CA SER A 380 -4.23 33.98 -20.71
C SER A 380 -5.69 33.99 -20.23
N PHE A 381 -6.53 34.97 -20.64
CA PHE A 381 -7.96 35.02 -20.24
C PHE A 381 -8.72 33.72 -20.51
N TRP A 382 -8.38 32.99 -21.58
CA TRP A 382 -8.98 31.70 -21.91
C TRP A 382 -8.82 30.65 -20.80
N LEU A 383 -7.77 30.75 -19.97
CA LEU A 383 -7.53 29.85 -18.84
C LEU A 383 -8.59 30.01 -17.74
N LEU A 384 -9.31 31.13 -17.66
CA LEU A 384 -10.43 31.28 -16.73
C LEU A 384 -11.50 30.20 -16.95
N GLY A 385 -11.63 29.66 -18.16
CA GLY A 385 -12.51 28.52 -18.45
C GLY A 385 -12.19 27.26 -17.62
N LEU A 386 -10.94 27.09 -17.16
CA LEU A 386 -10.55 25.99 -16.26
C LEU A 386 -11.28 26.05 -14.92
N SER A 387 -11.71 27.23 -14.46
CA SER A 387 -12.54 27.37 -13.25
C SER A 387 -13.86 26.60 -13.36
N GLY A 388 -14.41 26.47 -14.58
CA GLY A 388 -15.58 25.64 -14.86
C GLY A 388 -15.31 24.14 -14.67
N LEU A 389 -14.10 23.67 -14.99
CA LEU A 389 -13.70 22.28 -14.70
C LEU A 389 -13.59 22.04 -13.20
N PHE A 390 -13.05 23.00 -12.44
CA PHE A 390 -13.03 22.92 -10.98
C PHE A 390 -14.44 22.95 -10.37
N ALA A 391 -15.35 23.75 -10.92
CA ALA A 391 -16.76 23.76 -10.53
C ALA A 391 -17.42 22.40 -10.79
N LEU A 392 -17.17 21.80 -11.96
CA LEU A 392 -17.64 20.46 -12.31
C LEU A 392 -17.10 19.40 -11.35
N LEU A 393 -15.82 19.49 -10.97
CA LEU A 393 -15.22 18.64 -9.94
C LEU A 393 -15.90 18.84 -8.59
N GLY A 394 -16.16 20.07 -8.17
CA GLY A 394 -16.91 20.39 -6.94
C GLY A 394 -18.33 19.80 -6.94
N TRP A 395 -19.06 19.95 -8.04
CA TRP A 395 -20.38 19.35 -8.21
C TRP A 395 -20.33 17.81 -8.17
N ARG A 396 -19.33 17.18 -8.81
CA ARG A 396 -19.11 15.73 -8.70
C ARG A 396 -18.73 15.29 -7.28
N GLN A 397 -17.91 16.06 -6.57
CA GLN A 397 -17.59 15.78 -5.17
C GLN A 397 -18.83 15.79 -4.29
N PHE A 398 -19.75 16.73 -4.53
CA PHE A 398 -21.04 16.79 -3.87
C PHE A 398 -21.94 15.60 -4.24
N LYS A 399 -22.13 15.33 -5.54
CA LYS A 399 -23.06 14.29 -6.01
C LYS A 399 -22.64 12.88 -5.62
N ASP A 400 -21.34 12.60 -5.60
CA ASP A 400 -20.80 11.25 -5.40
C ASP A 400 -20.37 10.96 -3.95
N SER A 401 -20.60 11.88 -3.01
CA SER A 401 -20.29 11.68 -1.59
C SER A 401 -21.56 11.40 -0.78
N GLY A 402 -21.44 10.59 0.26
CA GLY A 402 -22.56 10.17 1.09
C GLY A 402 -22.15 9.14 2.13
N SER A 403 -23.12 8.71 2.92
CA SER A 403 -22.95 7.68 3.95
C SER A 403 -24.07 6.64 3.88
N ALA A 404 -23.83 5.49 4.47
CA ALA A 404 -24.88 4.55 4.83
C ALA A 404 -24.46 3.79 6.10
N SER A 405 -25.42 3.20 6.79
CA SER A 405 -25.14 2.27 7.87
C SER A 405 -26.14 1.12 7.86
N THR A 406 -25.67 -0.07 8.19
CA THR A 406 -26.49 -1.24 8.52
C THR A 406 -26.20 -1.63 9.97
N ASN A 407 -26.85 -2.64 10.54
CA ASN A 407 -26.61 -3.03 11.94
C ASN A 407 -25.15 -3.35 12.26
N HIS A 408 -24.38 -3.83 11.27
CA HIS A 408 -23.01 -4.32 11.46
C HIS A 408 -21.95 -3.50 10.72
N TYR A 409 -22.33 -2.65 9.75
CA TYR A 409 -21.38 -1.95 8.88
C TYR A 409 -21.70 -0.46 8.77
N VAL A 410 -20.65 0.35 8.61
CA VAL A 410 -20.76 1.73 8.13
C VAL A 410 -20.08 1.86 6.78
N PHE A 411 -20.75 2.58 5.88
CA PHE A 411 -20.32 2.84 4.51
C PHE A 411 -20.05 4.33 4.37
N LEU A 412 -18.83 4.68 3.98
CA LEU A 412 -18.42 6.06 3.77
C LEU A 412 -17.97 6.23 2.33
N GLN A 413 -18.69 7.06 1.58
CA GLN A 413 -18.33 7.40 0.20
C GLN A 413 -17.89 8.85 0.08
N ARG A 414 -16.73 9.05 -0.54
CA ARG A 414 -16.20 10.38 -0.80
C ARG A 414 -15.46 10.44 -2.11
N ARG A 415 -15.62 11.55 -2.82
CA ARG A 415 -14.77 11.93 -3.95
C ARG A 415 -13.84 13.08 -3.57
N VAL A 416 -12.58 12.97 -4.00
CA VAL A 416 -11.64 14.09 -4.08
C VAL A 416 -11.33 14.32 -5.55
N LEU A 417 -10.51 13.44 -6.12
CA LEU A 417 -10.39 13.22 -7.56
C LEU A 417 -10.90 11.82 -7.88
N GLN A 418 -10.33 10.82 -7.22
CA GLN A 418 -10.87 9.46 -7.18
C GLN A 418 -12.12 9.37 -6.30
N LEU A 419 -13.03 8.48 -6.67
CA LEU A 419 -14.18 8.08 -5.86
C LEU A 419 -13.77 6.91 -4.97
N SER A 420 -13.95 7.04 -3.66
CA SER A 420 -13.63 6.01 -2.68
C SER A 420 -14.90 5.64 -1.92
N LEU A 421 -15.22 4.36 -1.88
CA LEU A 421 -16.20 3.77 -0.96
C LEU A 421 -15.43 2.94 0.07
N VAL A 422 -15.67 3.19 1.35
CA VAL A 422 -15.06 2.47 2.46
C VAL A 422 -16.16 1.74 3.23
N ILE A 423 -15.91 0.47 3.53
CA ILE A 423 -16.83 -0.42 4.25
C ILE A 423 -16.12 -0.88 5.51
N ILE A 424 -16.72 -0.58 6.67
CA ILE A 424 -16.09 -0.79 7.97
C ILE A 424 -17.05 -1.56 8.88
N PRO A 425 -16.68 -2.74 9.39
CA PRO A 425 -17.45 -3.43 10.41
C PRO A 425 -17.46 -2.62 11.71
N ARG A 426 -18.62 -2.52 12.38
CA ARG A 426 -18.81 -1.77 13.63
C ARG A 426 -17.80 -2.13 14.70
N HIS A 427 -17.55 -3.42 14.89
CA HIS A 427 -16.63 -3.94 15.91
C HIS A 427 -15.14 -3.68 15.59
N LYS A 428 -14.81 -3.21 14.38
CA LYS A 428 -13.46 -2.81 13.97
C LYS A 428 -13.22 -1.29 14.04
N VAL A 429 -14.27 -0.52 14.33
CA VAL A 429 -14.15 0.93 14.56
C VAL A 429 -13.44 1.16 15.89
N GLN A 430 -12.38 1.97 15.88
CA GLN A 430 -11.65 2.38 17.09
C GLN A 430 -12.20 3.67 17.67
N ASP A 431 -12.55 4.61 16.79
CA ASP A 431 -13.10 5.91 17.16
C ASP A 431 -14.05 6.40 16.06
N ALA A 432 -15.11 7.10 16.48
CA ALA A 432 -16.02 7.79 15.58
C ALA A 432 -16.28 9.20 16.10
N THR A 433 -15.96 10.20 15.28
CA THR A 433 -16.03 11.61 15.64
C THR A 433 -16.92 12.36 14.63
N ALA A 434 -17.86 13.17 15.13
CA ALA A 434 -18.51 14.20 14.33
C ALA A 434 -17.99 15.59 14.73
N SER A 435 -17.59 16.38 13.75
CA SER A 435 -17.12 17.76 13.97
C SER A 435 -17.86 18.75 13.08
N GLN A 436 -18.03 19.96 13.58
CA GLN A 436 -18.67 21.07 12.87
C GLN A 436 -17.74 22.29 12.89
N SER A 437 -17.46 22.87 11.71
CA SER A 437 -16.91 24.23 11.65
C SER A 437 -18.02 25.28 11.83
N LEU A 438 -17.66 26.55 12.09
CA LEU A 438 -18.63 27.63 12.28
C LEU A 438 -19.63 27.76 11.12
N LEU A 439 -19.15 27.69 9.87
CA LEU A 439 -20.01 27.70 8.68
C LEU A 439 -20.87 26.43 8.56
N GLN A 440 -20.35 25.30 9.03
CA GLN A 440 -21.06 24.01 9.03
C GLN A 440 -22.24 24.05 10.00
N ARG A 441 -22.03 24.61 11.20
CA ARG A 441 -23.06 24.82 12.22
C ARG A 441 -24.21 25.68 11.72
N GLN A 442 -23.93 26.78 11.01
CA GLN A 442 -24.97 27.63 10.41
C GLN A 442 -25.82 26.90 9.37
N MET A 443 -25.24 25.95 8.64
CA MET A 443 -25.92 25.17 7.61
C MET A 443 -26.44 23.81 8.11
N LYS A 444 -26.32 23.50 9.42
CA LYS A 444 -26.65 22.19 10.00
C LYS A 444 -25.96 21.03 9.28
N LEU A 445 -24.64 21.16 9.10
CA LEU A 445 -23.80 20.19 8.39
C LEU A 445 -22.66 19.72 9.30
N ASN A 446 -22.27 18.45 9.18
CA ASN A 446 -21.21 17.84 9.98
C ASN A 446 -20.16 17.15 9.10
N THR A 447 -18.96 17.03 9.64
CA THR A 447 -17.94 16.11 9.12
C THR A 447 -17.91 14.89 10.03
N TYR A 448 -18.22 13.72 9.49
CA TYR A 448 -18.13 12.45 10.20
C TYR A 448 -16.82 11.76 9.84
N THR A 449 -16.12 11.27 10.86
CA THR A 449 -14.82 10.61 10.72
C THR A 449 -14.81 9.31 11.52
N VAL A 450 -14.37 8.23 10.91
CA VAL A 450 -14.21 6.91 11.54
C VAL A 450 -12.76 6.50 11.44
N SER A 451 -12.19 6.08 12.56
CA SER A 451 -10.82 5.57 12.65
C SER A 451 -10.82 4.06 12.85
N VAL A 452 -9.98 3.37 12.09
CA VAL A 452 -9.76 1.92 12.20
C VAL A 452 -8.30 1.62 12.47
N GLN A 453 -8.03 0.44 13.04
CA GLN A 453 -6.66 -0.01 13.23
C GLN A 453 -5.97 -0.24 11.88
N ASN A 454 -4.72 0.20 11.81
CA ASN A 454 -3.80 -0.02 10.69
C ASN A 454 -2.36 -0.17 11.23
N THR A 455 -1.46 -0.72 10.42
CA THR A 455 -0.13 -1.22 10.77
C THR A 455 0.79 -0.21 11.46
N THR A 456 0.76 1.07 11.06
CA THR A 456 1.73 2.07 11.54
C THR A 456 1.16 3.17 12.43
N SER A 457 -0.10 3.60 12.23
CA SER A 457 -0.64 4.76 12.98
C SER A 457 -2.18 4.86 13.03
N GLY A 458 -2.90 3.75 12.86
CA GLY A 458 -4.35 3.81 12.61
C GLY A 458 -4.68 4.52 11.28
N ARG A 459 -5.93 4.45 10.84
CA ARG A 459 -6.39 5.13 9.63
C ARG A 459 -7.77 5.73 9.79
N ALA A 460 -7.89 7.02 9.47
CA ALA A 460 -9.16 7.74 9.51
C ALA A 460 -9.77 7.88 8.12
N PHE A 461 -11.08 7.66 8.04
CA PHE A 461 -11.91 7.88 6.86
C PHE A 461 -12.98 8.91 7.19
N SER A 462 -13.17 9.91 6.32
CA SER A 462 -14.11 10.99 6.58
C SER A 462 -14.97 11.36 5.38
N VAL A 463 -16.23 11.66 5.67
CA VAL A 463 -17.18 12.29 4.76
C VAL A 463 -17.51 13.66 5.32
N ARG A 464 -17.37 14.68 4.47
CA ARG A 464 -17.57 16.08 4.86
C ARG A 464 -18.96 16.53 4.48
N ASP A 465 -19.47 17.47 5.28
CA ASP A 465 -20.67 18.23 4.96
C ASP A 465 -21.95 17.35 4.89
N LEU A 466 -22.00 16.25 5.66
CA LEU A 466 -23.18 15.42 5.89
C LEU A 466 -24.28 16.21 6.60
N ASP A 467 -25.53 15.77 6.47
CA ASP A 467 -26.62 16.29 7.30
C ASP A 467 -26.32 16.05 8.79
N GLU A 468 -26.61 17.03 9.64
CA GLU A 468 -26.39 16.94 11.08
C GLU A 468 -27.15 15.76 11.72
N GLY A 469 -28.37 15.48 11.23
CA GLY A 469 -29.17 14.33 11.68
C GLY A 469 -28.52 13.00 11.30
N GLU A 470 -28.04 12.88 10.06
CA GLU A 470 -27.33 11.68 9.57
C GLU A 470 -26.03 11.45 10.34
N ALA A 471 -25.21 12.48 10.56
CA ALA A 471 -23.99 12.34 11.34
C ALA A 471 -24.25 11.94 12.80
N SER A 472 -25.34 12.45 13.39
CA SER A 472 -25.78 12.06 14.74
C SER A 472 -26.29 10.62 14.77
N HIS A 473 -27.03 10.18 13.75
CA HIS A 473 -27.45 8.79 13.58
C HIS A 473 -26.24 7.85 13.49
N LEU A 474 -25.20 8.19 12.73
CA LEU A 474 -23.97 7.39 12.62
C LEU A 474 -23.18 7.34 13.94
N LEU A 475 -23.19 8.40 14.74
CA LEU A 475 -22.61 8.39 16.09
C LEU A 475 -23.41 7.50 17.05
N ALA A 476 -24.74 7.62 17.02
CA ALA A 476 -25.63 6.78 17.82
C ALA A 476 -25.51 5.30 17.42
N TRP A 477 -25.36 5.03 16.13
CA TRP A 477 -25.09 3.70 15.58
C TRP A 477 -23.83 3.09 16.17
N TYR A 478 -22.75 3.86 16.34
CA TYR A 478 -21.52 3.37 16.96
C TYR A 478 -21.67 3.19 18.49
N SER A 479 -22.33 4.16 19.14
CA SER A 479 -22.52 4.19 20.59
C SER A 479 -23.29 2.98 21.15
N TYR A 480 -22.91 2.53 22.34
CA TYR A 480 -23.63 1.52 23.12
C TYR A 480 -24.75 2.11 23.99
N HIS A 481 -24.80 3.45 24.13
CA HIS A 481 -25.71 4.13 25.05
C HIS A 481 -27.19 3.83 24.77
N ASN A 482 -27.60 3.78 23.49
CA ASN A 482 -28.99 3.49 23.11
C ASN A 482 -29.39 2.02 23.34
N ARG A 483 -28.43 1.10 23.43
CA ARG A 483 -28.72 -0.33 23.65
C ARG A 483 -29.03 -0.61 25.12
N LEU A 484 -28.35 0.08 26.02
CA LEU A 484 -28.58 -0.03 27.47
C LEU A 484 -29.94 0.53 27.92
N GLN A 485 -30.51 1.51 27.21
CA GLN A 485 -31.87 1.98 27.49
C GLN A 485 -32.93 0.92 27.12
N HIS A 486 -32.77 0.25 25.97
CA HIS A 486 -33.69 -0.83 25.57
C HIS A 486 -33.60 -2.07 26.47
N ASP A 487 -32.39 -2.44 26.92
CA ASP A 487 -32.23 -3.56 27.85
C ASP A 487 -32.73 -3.22 29.27
N ASN A 488 -32.55 -1.98 29.74
CA ASN A 488 -33.09 -1.56 31.04
C ASN A 488 -34.63 -1.53 31.07
N ASP A 489 -35.28 -1.17 29.96
CA ASP A 489 -36.74 -1.21 29.87
C ASP A 489 -37.30 -2.65 29.87
N LEU A 490 -36.48 -3.65 29.49
CA LEU A 490 -36.80 -5.08 29.55
C LEU A 490 -36.62 -5.70 30.95
N TYR A 491 -35.83 -5.10 31.83
CA TYR A 491 -35.67 -5.54 33.22
C TYR A 491 -36.57 -4.78 34.21
N LEU A 492 -37.30 -3.75 33.76
CA LEU A 492 -38.24 -2.97 34.55
C LEU A 492 -39.71 -3.38 34.36
N HIS A 493 -39.96 -4.49 33.66
CA HIS A 493 -41.30 -5.07 33.44
C HIS A 493 -41.43 -6.50 33.94
#